data_AF-W9RZR6-F1
#
_entry.id   AF-W9RZR6-F1
#
_cell.length_a   1.000
_cell.length_b   1.000
_cell.length_c   1.000
_cell.angle_alpha   90.00
_cell.angle_beta   90.00
_cell.angle_gamma   90.00
#
_symmetry.space_group_name_H-M   'P 1'
#
loop_
_entity.id
_entity.type
_entity.pdbx_description
1 polymer ?
#
loop_
_entity_poly.entity_id
_entity_poly.type
_entity_poly.pdbx_seq_one_letter_code
_entity_poly.pdbx_strand_id
1 'polypeptide(L)'
;MAESQHPRLILHNFLSFHECKELEFIHKSCSTVGYRPNVFSTTLSHLIATNSSHLVMPFVPIRERLKEKVEEFFGCEYELFVEFTGLISWSRGASIGWHSDDNRPYLKQRDFSVLCYLNNYGDDFNGGIFHFQDGEPPTIIPSRGEVVIYTADSRNVHSVDEIIEGERLTLALWFSRDSSHDEDAKLLSLLSENSLHCSKLISWLPVPASSNMYWFILGNASDDQSGFDICWARLHVLGLDILYSPENSCDSDISELLVEPLRLARGDELLEMEFANILHALQVVQYYCWKASELETTTKVEVETSKVILLSESQQKSISSLKSLFSKDDHLAETVFGRAACGESMRLYFNWEKFVAAVAMWEDYVRPSYEGIAQSLPYWRKQQSIFNVAFDGK
;
A
#
# COMPACT_ATOMS: atom_id res chain seq x y z
N MET A 1 -38.71 -6.63 6.27
CA MET A 1 -37.98 -7.90 6.49
C MET A 1 -37.58 -7.93 7.95
N ALA A 2 -37.65 -9.07 8.64
CA ALA A 2 -37.18 -9.12 10.03
C ALA A 2 -35.70 -8.69 10.06
N GLU A 3 -35.35 -7.72 10.91
CA GLU A 3 -33.96 -7.28 11.07
C GLU A 3 -33.11 -8.50 11.43
N SER A 4 -32.14 -8.85 10.57
CA SER A 4 -31.13 -9.84 10.93
C SER A 4 -30.43 -9.35 12.20
N GLN A 5 -30.33 -10.19 13.22
CA GLN A 5 -29.63 -9.85 14.47
C GLN A 5 -28.14 -9.51 14.21
N HIS A 6 -27.59 -10.07 13.13
CA HIS A 6 -26.20 -9.90 12.70
C HIS A 6 -26.18 -9.57 11.20
N PRO A 7 -26.53 -8.34 10.79
CA PRO A 7 -26.62 -8.01 9.38
C PRO A 7 -25.21 -7.97 8.77
N ARG A 8 -25.00 -8.82 7.77
CA ARG A 8 -23.73 -9.01 7.04
C ARG A 8 -24.03 -9.22 5.56
N LEU A 9 -23.19 -8.68 4.71
CA LEU A 9 -23.23 -8.90 3.27
C LEU A 9 -21.85 -9.33 2.78
N ILE A 10 -21.79 -10.46 2.07
CA ILE A 10 -20.58 -10.96 1.43
C ILE A 10 -20.76 -10.81 -0.07
N LEU A 11 -19.81 -10.12 -0.72
CA LEU A 11 -19.79 -9.95 -2.16
C LEU A 11 -18.58 -10.65 -2.72
N HIS A 12 -18.79 -11.67 -3.55
CA HIS A 12 -17.71 -12.41 -4.20
C HIS A 12 -17.31 -11.73 -5.50
N ASN A 13 -16.00 -11.69 -5.79
CA ASN A 13 -15.43 -11.11 -7.02
C ASN A 13 -15.90 -9.66 -7.27
N PHE A 14 -16.07 -8.88 -6.20
CA PHE A 14 -16.50 -7.49 -6.29
C PHE A 14 -15.37 -6.60 -6.84
N LEU A 15 -14.15 -6.77 -6.31
CA LEU A 15 -12.96 -6.20 -6.93
C LEU A 15 -12.44 -7.16 -7.99
N SER A 16 -12.11 -6.62 -9.15
CA SER A 16 -11.43 -7.36 -10.20
C SER A 16 -10.01 -7.74 -9.77
N PHE A 17 -9.45 -8.75 -10.43
CA PHE A 17 -8.04 -9.12 -10.25
C PHE A 17 -7.11 -7.92 -10.46
N HIS A 18 -7.38 -7.10 -11.48
CA HIS A 18 -6.53 -5.96 -11.83
C HIS A 18 -6.54 -4.89 -10.74
N GLU A 19 -7.72 -4.55 -10.21
CA GLU A 19 -7.87 -3.63 -9.07
C GLU A 19 -7.18 -4.16 -7.81
N CYS A 20 -7.31 -5.46 -7.50
CA CYS A 20 -6.61 -6.05 -6.36
C CYS A 20 -5.09 -5.95 -6.50
N LYS A 21 -4.54 -6.22 -7.69
CA LYS A 21 -3.08 -6.14 -7.93
C LYS A 21 -2.58 -4.68 -7.94
N GLU A 22 -3.38 -3.75 -8.43
CA GLU A 22 -3.08 -2.31 -8.35
C GLU A 22 -3.01 -1.85 -6.89
N LEU A 23 -3.99 -2.22 -6.06
CA LEU A 23 -3.98 -1.90 -4.63
C LEU A 23 -2.85 -2.62 -3.88
N GLU A 24 -2.52 -3.87 -4.23
CA GLU A 24 -1.33 -4.58 -3.71
C GLU A 24 -0.05 -3.79 -4.03
N PHE A 25 0.10 -3.30 -5.27
CA PHE A 25 1.23 -2.47 -5.70
C PHE A 25 1.32 -1.18 -4.88
N ILE A 26 0.20 -0.45 -4.73
CA ILE A 26 0.17 0.80 -3.95
C ILE A 26 0.54 0.53 -2.50
N HIS A 27 0.02 -0.54 -1.89
CA HIS A 27 0.38 -0.89 -0.52
C HIS A 27 1.87 -1.18 -0.37
N LYS A 28 2.39 -2.12 -1.17
CA LYS A 28 3.79 -2.57 -1.06
C LYS A 28 4.79 -1.49 -1.41
N SER A 29 4.37 -0.46 -2.13
CA SER A 29 5.25 0.66 -2.48
C SER A 29 5.18 1.84 -1.52
N CYS A 30 4.07 2.01 -0.78
CA CYS A 30 3.82 3.22 0.00
C CYS A 30 3.45 2.96 1.48
N SER A 31 3.55 1.72 1.95
CA SER A 31 3.19 1.38 3.33
C SER A 31 4.13 1.99 4.34
N THR A 32 3.60 2.24 5.54
CA THR A 32 4.32 2.57 6.77
C THR A 32 4.06 1.50 7.82
N VAL A 33 4.88 1.48 8.88
CA VAL A 33 4.62 0.65 10.05
C VAL A 33 3.32 1.12 10.70
N GLY A 34 2.39 0.18 10.86
CA GLY A 34 1.08 0.41 11.45
C GLY A 34 1.14 0.53 12.97
N TYR A 35 0.05 1.04 13.55
CA TYR A 35 -0.07 1.21 15.00
C TYR A 35 -0.06 -0.12 15.79
N ARG A 36 -0.46 -1.23 15.15
CA ARG A 36 -0.44 -2.55 15.77
C ARG A 36 0.87 -3.27 15.42
N PRO A 37 1.42 -4.08 16.34
CA PRO A 37 2.58 -4.91 16.03
C PRO A 37 2.34 -5.76 14.78
N ASN A 38 3.37 -5.88 13.94
CA ASN A 38 3.36 -6.72 12.72
C ASN A 38 2.32 -6.30 11.66
N VAL A 39 1.76 -5.09 11.75
CA VAL A 39 0.81 -4.53 10.78
C VAL A 39 1.45 -3.37 10.03
N PHE A 40 1.20 -3.28 8.73
CA PHE A 40 1.59 -2.13 7.89
C PHE A 40 0.33 -1.43 7.35
N SER A 41 0.44 -0.13 7.09
CA SER A 41 -0.69 0.69 6.66
C SER A 41 -0.29 1.70 5.58
N THR A 42 -1.15 1.83 4.56
CA THR A 42 -1.12 2.90 3.57
C THR A 42 -2.46 3.63 3.62
N THR A 43 -2.48 4.84 4.17
CA THR A 43 -3.68 5.69 4.19
C THR A 43 -3.66 6.68 3.04
N LEU A 44 -4.84 7.14 2.60
CA LEU A 44 -4.93 8.15 1.54
C LEU A 44 -4.23 9.46 1.94
N SER A 45 -4.33 9.85 3.22
CA SER A 45 -3.58 11.00 3.76
C SER A 45 -2.07 10.82 3.64
N HIS A 46 -1.55 9.61 3.88
CA HIS A 46 -0.12 9.34 3.76
C HIS A 46 0.34 9.43 2.31
N LEU A 47 -0.42 8.87 1.35
CA LEU A 47 -0.14 9.01 -0.08
C LEU A 47 -0.02 10.48 -0.49
N ILE A 48 -0.92 11.33 -0.01
CA ILE A 48 -0.86 12.78 -0.29
C ILE A 48 0.39 13.39 0.38
N ALA A 49 0.65 13.09 1.65
CA ALA A 49 1.77 13.65 2.40
C ALA A 49 3.15 13.27 1.81
N THR A 50 3.29 12.10 1.19
CA THR A 50 4.53 11.64 0.53
C THR A 50 4.58 11.97 -0.95
N ASN A 51 3.80 12.97 -1.38
CA ASN A 51 3.72 13.42 -2.78
C ASN A 51 3.34 12.32 -3.79
N SER A 52 2.65 11.29 -3.31
CA SER A 52 2.12 10.15 -4.09
C SER A 52 0.60 10.26 -4.27
N SER A 53 0.07 11.49 -4.29
CA SER A 53 -1.38 11.74 -4.33
C SER A 53 -2.06 11.10 -5.54
N HIS A 54 -1.37 10.99 -6.67
CA HIS A 54 -1.84 10.32 -7.89
C HIS A 54 -2.33 8.88 -7.64
N LEU A 55 -1.77 8.19 -6.63
CA LEU A 55 -2.21 6.85 -6.22
C LEU A 55 -3.53 6.83 -5.44
N VAL A 56 -4.15 7.98 -5.17
CA VAL A 56 -5.52 8.06 -4.61
C VAL A 56 -6.56 7.76 -5.69
N MET A 57 -6.27 8.02 -6.97
CA MET A 57 -7.24 7.88 -8.07
C MET A 57 -7.87 6.48 -8.17
N PRO A 58 -7.13 5.36 -8.04
CA PRO A 58 -7.72 4.02 -8.07
C PRO A 58 -8.74 3.76 -6.96
N PHE A 59 -8.66 4.46 -5.83
CA PHE A 59 -9.59 4.29 -4.71
C PHE A 59 -10.94 4.96 -4.95
N VAL A 60 -11.00 6.04 -5.72
CA VAL A 60 -12.23 6.84 -5.92
C VAL A 60 -13.40 5.98 -6.42
N PRO A 61 -13.31 5.26 -7.55
CA PRO A 61 -14.42 4.43 -8.04
C PRO A 61 -14.69 3.21 -7.15
N ILE A 62 -13.67 2.70 -6.43
CA ILE A 62 -13.86 1.59 -5.48
C ILE A 62 -14.67 2.06 -4.28
N ARG A 63 -14.30 3.20 -3.68
CA ARG A 63 -15.00 3.83 -2.55
C ARG A 63 -16.46 4.12 -2.90
N GLU A 64 -16.71 4.62 -4.11
CA GLU A 64 -18.07 4.94 -4.59
C GLU A 64 -18.94 3.67 -4.67
N ARG A 65 -18.49 2.64 -5.40
CA ARG A 65 -19.25 1.38 -5.52
C ARG A 65 -19.44 0.68 -4.17
N LEU A 66 -18.46 0.75 -3.26
CA LEU A 66 -18.59 0.17 -1.91
C LEU A 66 -19.63 0.94 -1.10
N LYS A 67 -19.58 2.28 -1.12
CA LYS A 67 -20.56 3.13 -0.44
C LYS A 67 -21.98 2.79 -0.90
N GLU A 68 -22.22 2.71 -2.22
CA GLU A 68 -23.52 2.32 -2.78
C GLU A 68 -24.00 0.97 -2.23
N LYS A 69 -23.11 -0.03 -2.13
CA LYS A 69 -23.47 -1.36 -1.60
C LYS A 69 -23.79 -1.36 -0.12
N VAL A 70 -23.09 -0.54 0.67
CA VAL A 70 -23.41 -0.36 2.10
C VAL A 70 -24.77 0.30 2.25
N GLU A 71 -24.99 1.39 1.51
CA GLU A 71 -26.24 2.16 1.54
C GLU A 71 -27.45 1.31 1.11
N GLU A 72 -27.34 0.57 0.01
CA GLU A 72 -28.37 -0.34 -0.50
C GLU A 72 -28.70 -1.46 0.51
N PHE A 73 -27.67 -2.07 1.11
CA PHE A 73 -27.86 -3.19 2.02
C PHE A 73 -28.52 -2.79 3.35
N PHE A 74 -28.15 -1.63 3.88
CA PHE A 74 -28.67 -1.13 5.16
C PHE A 74 -29.86 -0.16 5.03
N GLY A 75 -30.28 0.18 3.81
CA GLY A 75 -31.40 1.09 3.53
C GLY A 75 -31.14 2.50 4.07
N CYS A 76 -29.96 3.03 3.77
CA CYS A 76 -29.51 4.36 4.24
C CYS A 76 -28.85 5.18 3.13
N GLU A 77 -29.49 5.17 1.97
CA GLU A 77 -29.06 5.89 0.78
C GLU A 77 -28.85 7.37 1.05
N TYR A 78 -27.68 7.86 0.64
CA TYR A 78 -27.23 9.25 0.78
C TYR A 78 -26.99 9.72 2.22
N GLU A 79 -26.97 8.81 3.21
CA GLU A 79 -26.74 9.14 4.62
C GLU A 79 -25.31 8.85 5.08
N LEU A 80 -24.47 8.25 4.23
CA LEU A 80 -23.13 7.80 4.62
C LEU A 80 -21.98 8.68 4.17
N PHE A 81 -21.03 8.85 5.08
CA PHE A 81 -19.73 9.44 4.86
C PHE A 81 -18.65 8.39 5.07
N VAL A 82 -17.57 8.45 4.29
CA VAL A 82 -16.42 7.56 4.49
C VAL A 82 -15.61 8.13 5.64
N GLU A 83 -15.55 7.42 6.76
CA GLU A 83 -14.79 7.83 7.95
C GLU A 83 -13.29 7.64 7.77
N PHE A 84 -12.93 6.57 7.06
CA PHE A 84 -11.54 6.20 6.86
C PHE A 84 -11.41 5.24 5.69
N THR A 85 -10.33 5.39 4.93
CA THR A 85 -9.88 4.46 3.89
C THR A 85 -8.41 4.12 4.10
N GLY A 86 -8.09 2.81 4.13
CA GLY A 86 -6.69 2.39 4.21
C GLY A 86 -6.44 0.98 3.69
N LEU A 87 -5.29 0.81 3.05
CA LEU A 87 -4.74 -0.51 2.78
C LEU A 87 -3.99 -0.97 4.03
N ILE A 88 -4.37 -2.13 4.55
CA ILE A 88 -3.85 -2.69 5.79
C ILE A 88 -3.31 -4.07 5.48
N SER A 89 -2.06 -4.31 5.86
CA SER A 89 -1.48 -5.64 5.79
C SER A 89 -1.03 -6.18 7.13
N TRP A 90 -1.24 -7.47 7.31
CA TRP A 90 -0.94 -8.22 8.52
C TRP A 90 0.13 -9.25 8.17
N SER A 91 1.30 -9.10 8.76
CA SER A 91 2.42 -10.03 8.58
C SER A 91 2.48 -11.05 9.71
N ARG A 92 3.42 -11.99 9.60
CA ARG A 92 3.62 -13.06 10.59
C ARG A 92 3.59 -12.55 12.05
N GLY A 93 2.81 -13.22 12.88
CA GLY A 93 2.61 -12.87 14.29
C GLY A 93 1.55 -11.79 14.54
N ALA A 94 0.98 -11.16 13.51
CA ALA A 94 -0.14 -10.24 13.67
C ALA A 94 -1.43 -11.02 13.96
N SER A 95 -2.19 -10.59 14.97
CA SER A 95 -3.52 -11.11 15.32
C SER A 95 -4.35 -10.04 16.03
N ILE A 96 -5.67 -10.25 16.11
CA ILE A 96 -6.55 -9.38 16.89
C ILE A 96 -7.66 -10.21 17.54
N GLY A 97 -7.79 -10.10 18.86
CA GLY A 97 -8.84 -10.77 19.61
C GLY A 97 -10.23 -10.18 19.35
N TRP A 98 -11.24 -10.74 20.01
CA TRP A 98 -12.64 -10.34 19.89
C TRP A 98 -12.85 -8.85 20.17
N HIS A 99 -13.43 -8.15 19.19
CA HIS A 99 -13.79 -6.73 19.30
C HIS A 99 -14.90 -6.35 18.32
N SER A 100 -15.57 -5.22 18.59
CA SER A 100 -16.31 -4.47 17.58
C SER A 100 -15.45 -3.29 17.11
N ASP A 101 -15.73 -2.76 15.91
CA ASP A 101 -14.98 -1.65 15.34
C ASP A 101 -15.28 -0.31 16.03
N ASP A 102 -16.42 -0.21 16.71
CA ASP A 102 -16.84 0.95 17.50
C ASP A 102 -16.42 0.89 18.99
N ASN A 103 -15.56 -0.06 19.38
CA ASN A 103 -15.35 -0.45 20.79
C ASN A 103 -14.63 0.60 21.68
N ARG A 104 -14.20 1.73 21.13
CA ARG A 104 -13.46 2.80 21.84
C ARG A 104 -14.11 4.16 21.61
N PRO A 105 -13.99 5.12 22.55
CA PRO A 105 -14.64 6.43 22.41
C PRO A 105 -14.34 7.17 21.10
N TYR A 106 -13.12 7.09 20.60
CA TYR A 106 -12.70 7.74 19.34
C TYR A 106 -13.07 6.95 18.07
N LEU A 107 -13.75 5.80 18.22
CA LEU A 107 -14.24 4.95 17.13
C LEU A 107 -15.77 4.84 17.12
N LYS A 108 -16.45 5.48 18.09
CA LYS A 108 -17.90 5.34 18.29
C LYS A 108 -18.76 5.88 17.16
N GLN A 109 -18.18 6.73 16.31
CA GLN A 109 -18.80 7.27 15.11
C GLN A 109 -18.99 6.24 13.98
N ARG A 110 -18.38 5.05 14.08
CA ARG A 110 -18.45 4.04 13.02
C ARG A 110 -19.79 3.33 13.07
N ASP A 111 -20.53 3.39 11.97
CA ASP A 111 -21.78 2.67 11.78
C ASP A 111 -21.57 1.35 11.05
N PHE A 112 -20.72 1.37 10.02
CA PHE A 112 -20.51 0.22 9.13
C PHE A 112 -19.02 0.02 8.81
N SER A 113 -18.67 -1.24 8.62
CA SER A 113 -17.33 -1.70 8.27
C SER A 113 -17.35 -2.46 6.96
N VAL A 114 -16.31 -2.25 6.16
CA VAL A 114 -16.08 -2.92 4.89
C VAL A 114 -14.64 -3.38 4.80
N LEU A 115 -14.45 -4.68 4.56
CA LEU A 115 -13.14 -5.29 4.33
C LEU A 115 -13.13 -5.92 2.94
N CYS A 116 -12.24 -5.46 2.06
CA CYS A 116 -12.00 -6.06 0.75
C CYS A 116 -10.69 -6.83 0.78
N TYR A 117 -10.73 -8.12 0.49
CA TYR A 117 -9.56 -8.98 0.45
C TYR A 117 -8.81 -8.82 -0.87
N LEU A 118 -7.50 -8.54 -0.79
CA LEU A 118 -6.69 -8.26 -1.98
C LEU A 118 -5.86 -9.47 -2.43
N ASN A 119 -5.65 -10.43 -1.54
CA ASN A 119 -4.87 -11.64 -1.81
C ASN A 119 -5.46 -12.89 -1.14
N ASN A 120 -4.95 -14.07 -1.48
CA ASN A 120 -5.59 -15.35 -1.18
C ASN A 120 -4.97 -16.03 0.05
N TYR A 121 -5.83 -16.56 0.92
CA TYR A 121 -5.43 -17.56 1.91
C TYR A 121 -4.94 -18.84 1.21
N GLY A 122 -3.87 -19.44 1.71
CA GLY A 122 -3.27 -20.68 1.17
C GLY A 122 -2.27 -20.44 0.04
N ASP A 123 -2.46 -19.41 -0.78
CA ASP A 123 -1.53 -19.04 -1.86
C ASP A 123 -0.54 -17.95 -1.41
N ASP A 124 -1.06 -16.83 -0.89
CA ASP A 124 -0.26 -15.64 -0.59
C ASP A 124 0.10 -15.54 0.91
N PHE A 125 -0.72 -16.13 1.79
CA PHE A 125 -0.50 -16.17 3.24
C PHE A 125 -1.22 -17.34 3.93
N ASN A 126 -0.79 -17.69 5.14
CA ASN A 126 -1.43 -18.69 6.02
C ASN A 126 -1.76 -18.09 7.39
N GLY A 127 -2.76 -18.67 8.07
CA GLY A 127 -3.36 -18.09 9.27
C GLY A 127 -4.28 -16.92 8.91
N GLY A 128 -4.52 -15.98 9.84
CA GLY A 128 -5.25 -14.74 9.50
C GLY A 128 -6.72 -14.90 9.13
N ILE A 129 -7.35 -16.00 9.55
CA ILE A 129 -8.76 -16.27 9.26
C ILE A 129 -9.62 -15.28 10.06
N PHE A 130 -10.67 -14.75 9.43
CA PHE A 130 -11.55 -13.76 10.03
C PHE A 130 -12.79 -14.45 10.61
N HIS A 131 -13.07 -14.21 11.88
CA HIS A 131 -14.15 -14.86 12.61
C HIS A 131 -15.14 -13.85 13.15
N PHE A 132 -16.43 -14.17 13.07
CA PHE A 132 -17.46 -13.49 13.83
C PHE A 132 -17.83 -14.35 15.05
N GLN A 133 -18.09 -13.69 16.18
CA GLN A 133 -18.38 -14.38 17.43
C GLN A 133 -19.75 -15.09 17.39
N ASP A 134 -20.73 -14.44 16.77
CA ASP A 134 -22.13 -14.88 16.70
C ASP A 134 -22.64 -14.71 15.26
N GLY A 135 -23.76 -15.36 14.89
CA GLY A 135 -24.40 -15.19 13.58
C GLY A 135 -23.68 -15.86 12.40
N GLU A 136 -24.33 -15.84 11.23
CA GLU A 136 -23.86 -16.50 10.01
C GLU A 136 -23.44 -15.48 8.92
N PRO A 137 -22.36 -15.74 8.17
CA PRO A 137 -21.39 -16.82 8.40
C PRO A 137 -20.52 -16.52 9.63
N PRO A 138 -20.08 -17.53 10.40
CA PRO A 138 -19.24 -17.36 11.59
C PRO A 138 -17.76 -17.17 11.23
N THR A 139 -17.36 -17.50 10.01
CA THR A 139 -15.97 -17.48 9.58
C THR A 139 -15.89 -17.13 8.10
N ILE A 140 -14.95 -16.26 7.76
CA ILE A 140 -14.63 -15.87 6.40
C ILE A 140 -13.19 -16.30 6.11
N ILE A 141 -13.02 -17.12 5.08
CA ILE A 141 -11.70 -17.46 4.56
C ILE A 141 -11.35 -16.42 3.49
N PRO A 142 -10.33 -15.59 3.70
CA PRO A 142 -9.96 -14.53 2.76
C PRO A 142 -9.71 -15.04 1.33
N SER A 143 -10.43 -14.46 0.37
CA SER A 143 -10.25 -14.71 -1.05
C SER A 143 -10.17 -13.38 -1.80
N ARG A 144 -9.20 -13.24 -2.71
CA ARG A 144 -9.01 -12.03 -3.53
C ARG A 144 -10.33 -11.61 -4.19
N GLY A 145 -10.63 -10.32 -4.10
CA GLY A 145 -11.82 -9.72 -4.70
C GLY A 145 -13.09 -9.86 -3.86
N GLU A 146 -13.05 -10.63 -2.76
CA GLU A 146 -14.18 -10.75 -1.84
C GLU A 146 -14.29 -9.53 -0.91
N VAL A 147 -15.52 -9.10 -0.66
CA VAL A 147 -15.84 -8.00 0.24
C VAL A 147 -16.79 -8.47 1.34
N VAL A 148 -16.48 -8.09 2.57
CA VAL A 148 -17.31 -8.34 3.76
C VAL A 148 -17.80 -7.00 4.28
N ILE A 149 -19.12 -6.83 4.35
CA ILE A 149 -19.80 -5.63 4.83
C ILE A 149 -20.61 -5.99 6.07
N TYR A 150 -20.46 -5.24 7.16
CA TYR A 150 -21.13 -5.52 8.43
C TYR A 150 -21.28 -4.24 9.28
N THR A 151 -22.13 -4.28 10.31
CA THR A 151 -22.23 -3.16 11.26
C THR A 151 -20.98 -3.08 12.14
N ALA A 152 -20.50 -1.88 12.43
CA ALA A 152 -19.28 -1.68 13.22
C ALA A 152 -19.48 -1.98 14.73
N ASP A 153 -20.72 -2.14 15.17
CA ASP A 153 -21.10 -2.28 16.59
C ASP A 153 -21.02 -3.71 17.14
N SER A 154 -21.45 -3.88 18.39
CA SER A 154 -21.43 -5.15 19.11
C SER A 154 -22.31 -6.25 18.52
N ARG A 155 -23.11 -5.98 17.48
CA ARG A 155 -23.80 -7.03 16.72
C ARG A 155 -22.82 -7.84 15.87
N ASN A 156 -21.64 -7.32 15.57
CA ASN A 156 -20.65 -8.00 14.74
C ASN A 156 -19.27 -8.00 15.41
N VAL A 157 -19.22 -8.52 16.64
CA VAL A 157 -17.94 -8.80 17.32
C VAL A 157 -17.15 -9.82 16.50
N HIS A 158 -15.89 -9.53 16.23
CA HIS A 158 -15.05 -10.32 15.36
C HIS A 158 -13.59 -10.37 15.82
N SER A 159 -12.83 -11.31 15.27
CA SER A 159 -11.40 -11.51 15.53
C SER A 159 -10.68 -11.94 14.25
N VAL A 160 -9.36 -11.83 14.26
CA VAL A 160 -8.49 -12.39 13.22
C VAL A 160 -7.43 -13.25 13.88
N ASP A 161 -7.35 -14.50 13.45
CA ASP A 161 -6.32 -15.44 13.89
C ASP A 161 -4.92 -14.93 13.56
N GLU A 162 -3.91 -15.48 14.24
CA GLU A 162 -2.53 -15.13 13.95
C GLU A 162 -2.16 -15.46 12.51
N ILE A 163 -1.48 -14.52 11.84
CA ILE A 163 -0.80 -14.78 10.58
C ILE A 163 0.42 -15.65 10.86
N ILE A 164 0.47 -16.81 10.23
CA ILE A 164 1.56 -17.77 10.42
C ILE A 164 2.69 -17.49 9.42
N GLU A 165 2.32 -17.07 8.21
CA GLU A 165 3.25 -16.93 7.09
C GLU A 165 2.67 -15.99 6.03
N GLY A 166 3.51 -15.18 5.38
CA GLY A 166 3.09 -14.23 4.34
C GLY A 166 2.47 -12.95 4.90
N GLU A 167 1.84 -12.18 4.00
CA GLU A 167 1.27 -10.87 4.28
C GLU A 167 -0.21 -10.86 3.84
N ARG A 168 -1.17 -10.88 4.78
CA ARG A 168 -2.61 -10.77 4.49
C ARG A 168 -2.98 -9.32 4.22
N LEU A 169 -3.47 -9.02 3.03
CA LEU A 169 -3.73 -7.65 2.59
C LEU A 169 -5.23 -7.38 2.40
N THR A 170 -5.69 -6.27 2.97
CA THR A 170 -7.07 -5.80 2.84
C THR A 170 -7.14 -4.31 2.54
N LEU A 171 -8.13 -3.90 1.73
CA LEU A 171 -8.64 -2.53 1.74
C LEU A 171 -9.74 -2.44 2.81
N ALA A 172 -9.54 -1.61 3.83
CA ALA A 172 -10.48 -1.38 4.91
C ALA A 172 -11.13 -0.01 4.75
N LEU A 173 -12.47 0.03 4.82
CA LEU A 173 -13.26 1.25 4.92
C LEU A 173 -14.16 1.18 6.14
N TRP A 174 -14.27 2.31 6.83
CA TRP A 174 -15.32 2.51 7.83
C TRP A 174 -16.22 3.66 7.38
N PHE A 175 -17.51 3.53 7.65
CA PHE A 175 -18.53 4.52 7.32
C PHE A 175 -19.17 5.08 8.59
N SER A 176 -19.51 6.36 8.52
CA SER A 176 -20.18 7.12 9.57
C SER A 176 -21.41 7.81 8.99
N ARG A 177 -22.48 7.92 9.77
CA ARG A 177 -23.64 8.78 9.48
C ARG A 177 -23.45 10.21 9.95
N ASP A 178 -22.40 10.46 10.73
CA ASP A 178 -21.99 11.78 11.18
C ASP A 178 -20.98 12.38 10.21
N SER A 179 -21.39 13.44 9.52
CA SER A 179 -20.60 14.15 8.52
C SER A 179 -19.37 14.86 9.09
N SER A 180 -19.29 15.10 10.40
CA SER A 180 -18.06 15.69 10.98
C SER A 180 -16.86 14.74 10.93
N HIS A 181 -17.10 13.47 10.60
CA HIS A 181 -16.08 12.43 10.47
C HIS A 181 -15.77 12.08 9.01
N ASP A 182 -16.21 12.88 8.03
CA ASP A 182 -15.92 12.64 6.62
C ASP A 182 -14.42 12.80 6.31
N GLU A 183 -13.80 11.72 5.83
CA GLU A 183 -12.40 11.67 5.41
C GLU A 183 -12.13 12.64 4.25
N ASP A 184 -13.11 12.87 3.36
CA ASP A 184 -12.92 13.70 2.17
C ASP A 184 -12.57 15.14 2.53
N ALA A 185 -13.14 15.70 3.60
CA ALA A 185 -12.80 17.04 4.07
C ALA A 185 -11.30 17.17 4.37
N LYS A 186 -10.69 16.14 5.00
CA LYS A 186 -9.26 16.09 5.30
C LYS A 186 -8.43 15.92 4.03
N LEU A 187 -8.81 15.00 3.14
CA LEU A 187 -8.09 14.75 1.88
C LEU A 187 -8.07 16.01 0.99
N LEU A 188 -9.19 16.72 0.89
CA LEU A 188 -9.29 17.96 0.12
C LEU A 188 -8.43 19.09 0.68
N SER A 189 -8.30 19.18 2.01
CA SER A 189 -7.36 20.14 2.63
C SER A 189 -5.92 19.81 2.22
N LEU A 190 -5.49 18.56 2.41
CA LEU A 190 -4.13 18.12 2.09
C LEU A 190 -3.79 18.28 0.60
N LEU A 191 -4.71 17.91 -0.29
CA LEU A 191 -4.54 18.09 -1.74
C LEU A 191 -4.41 19.57 -2.12
N SER A 192 -5.18 20.44 -1.47
CA SER A 192 -5.13 21.88 -1.71
C SER A 192 -3.81 22.49 -1.26
N GLU A 193 -3.30 22.08 -0.09
CA GLU A 193 -2.01 22.53 0.44
C GLU A 193 -0.86 22.10 -0.49
N ASN A 194 -0.83 20.83 -0.91
CA ASN A 194 0.19 20.33 -1.83
C ASN A 194 0.17 21.02 -3.20
N SER A 195 -1.01 21.34 -3.73
CA SER A 195 -1.13 22.05 -5.00
C SER A 195 -0.52 23.47 -4.96
N LEU A 196 -0.48 24.13 -3.79
CA LEU A 196 0.09 25.47 -3.64
C LEU A 196 1.62 25.47 -3.61
N HIS A 197 2.24 24.36 -3.20
CA HIS A 197 3.70 24.22 -3.11
C HIS A 197 4.36 23.78 -4.42
N CYS A 198 3.56 23.43 -5.43
CA CYS A 198 3.97 22.80 -6.67
C CYS A 198 4.30 23.85 -7.77
N SER A 199 5.57 24.27 -7.88
CA SER A 199 6.05 25.26 -8.87
C SER A 199 7.19 24.76 -9.78
N LYS A 200 7.50 23.45 -9.79
CA LYS A 200 8.67 22.88 -10.50
C LYS A 200 8.30 21.66 -11.37
N LEU A 201 9.11 21.44 -12.41
CA LEU A 201 8.95 20.39 -13.46
C LEU A 201 8.95 18.93 -12.97
N ILE A 202 9.35 18.64 -11.72
CA ILE A 202 9.44 17.28 -11.15
C ILE A 202 8.67 17.23 -9.84
N SER A 203 7.40 17.59 -9.89
CA SER A 203 6.55 17.75 -8.70
C SER A 203 5.69 16.54 -8.35
N TRP A 204 5.82 15.44 -9.09
CA TRP A 204 4.98 14.23 -8.94
C TRP A 204 5.78 13.03 -8.44
N LEU A 205 7.10 13.16 -8.24
CA LEU A 205 7.92 12.10 -7.65
C LEU A 205 7.65 11.99 -6.13
N PRO A 206 7.64 10.76 -5.59
CA PRO A 206 7.35 10.55 -4.19
C PRO A 206 8.48 11.09 -3.31
N VAL A 207 8.12 11.52 -2.09
CA VAL A 207 9.06 11.98 -1.06
C VAL A 207 8.85 11.13 0.20
N PRO A 208 9.88 10.47 0.73
CA PRO A 208 9.77 9.69 1.96
C PRO A 208 9.29 10.53 3.13
N ALA A 209 8.50 9.91 4.01
CA ALA A 209 8.19 10.45 5.33
C ALA A 209 9.38 10.28 6.29
N SER A 210 9.17 10.64 7.56
CA SER A 210 10.18 10.46 8.62
C SER A 210 10.56 8.97 8.78
N SER A 211 11.85 8.71 8.98
CA SER A 211 12.43 7.35 9.07
C SER A 211 11.76 6.45 10.11
N ASN A 212 11.29 7.02 11.22
CA ASN A 212 10.54 6.30 12.25
C ASN A 212 9.21 5.69 11.77
N MET A 213 8.64 6.19 10.66
CA MET A 213 7.45 5.59 10.05
C MET A 213 7.76 4.31 9.25
N TYR A 214 9.03 4.10 8.90
CA TYR A 214 9.50 2.98 8.09
C TYR A 214 10.28 1.93 8.90
N TRP A 215 10.76 2.28 10.09
CA TRP A 215 11.51 1.35 10.93
C TRP A 215 10.58 0.32 11.62
N PHE A 216 10.68 -0.93 11.19
CA PHE A 216 9.88 -2.04 11.69
C PHE A 216 10.65 -2.88 12.72
N ILE A 217 9.94 -3.27 13.79
CA ILE A 217 10.43 -4.15 14.86
C ILE A 217 9.41 -5.28 15.04
N LEU A 218 9.88 -6.53 15.12
CA LEU A 218 9.00 -7.68 15.29
C LEU A 218 8.46 -7.76 16.74
N GLY A 219 7.14 -7.75 16.89
CA GLY A 219 6.48 -7.90 18.19
C GLY A 219 6.71 -6.70 19.14
N ASN A 220 6.81 -6.99 20.44
CA ASN A 220 7.06 -5.98 21.50
C ASN A 220 8.50 -6.04 22.01
N ALA A 221 9.46 -6.45 21.18
CA ALA A 221 10.87 -6.52 21.59
C ALA A 221 11.34 -5.13 22.05
N SER A 222 11.82 -5.04 23.30
CA SER A 222 12.29 -3.80 23.93
C SER A 222 13.74 -3.46 23.57
N ASP A 223 14.35 -4.21 22.65
CA ASP A 223 15.76 -4.05 22.28
C ASP A 223 15.88 -3.28 20.96
N ASP A 224 16.56 -2.13 21.03
CA ASP A 224 17.01 -1.29 19.91
C ASP A 224 17.95 -2.03 18.92
N GLN A 225 18.13 -3.34 19.07
CA GLN A 225 19.06 -4.17 18.32
C GLN A 225 18.40 -5.04 17.23
N SER A 226 17.08 -4.98 17.07
CA SER A 226 16.38 -5.77 16.06
C SER A 226 15.40 -4.91 15.26
N GLY A 227 15.39 -5.08 13.94
CA GLY A 227 14.51 -4.34 13.06
C GLY A 227 15.15 -4.03 11.72
N PHE A 228 14.34 -3.44 10.85
CA PHE A 228 14.76 -3.01 9.53
C PHE A 228 13.88 -1.88 9.01
N ASP A 229 14.39 -1.13 8.04
CA ASP A 229 13.59 -0.21 7.23
C ASP A 229 12.75 -0.99 6.20
N ILE A 230 11.44 -0.78 6.19
CA ILE A 230 10.52 -1.55 5.34
C ILE A 230 10.69 -1.26 3.85
N CYS A 231 11.14 -0.06 3.46
CA CYS A 231 11.36 0.27 2.06
C CYS A 231 12.56 -0.50 1.52
N TRP A 232 13.67 -0.47 2.27
CA TRP A 232 14.85 -1.28 1.98
C TRP A 232 14.53 -2.77 1.99
N ALA A 233 13.83 -3.26 3.01
CA ALA A 233 13.51 -4.69 3.13
C ALA A 233 12.68 -5.20 1.94
N ARG A 234 11.71 -4.43 1.47
CA ARG A 234 10.92 -4.80 0.29
C ARG A 234 11.73 -4.84 -1.01
N LEU A 235 12.79 -4.04 -1.13
CA LEU A 235 13.77 -4.16 -2.23
C LEU A 235 14.67 -5.38 -2.04
N HIS A 236 15.18 -5.57 -0.82
CA HIS A 236 16.11 -6.64 -0.47
C HIS A 236 15.53 -8.03 -0.74
N VAL A 237 14.29 -8.29 -0.31
CA VAL A 237 13.64 -9.59 -0.55
C VAL A 237 13.39 -9.86 -2.04
N LEU A 238 13.44 -8.84 -2.89
CA LEU A 238 13.36 -8.99 -4.35
C LEU A 238 14.74 -9.21 -5.00
N GLY A 239 15.81 -9.29 -4.20
CA GLY A 239 17.19 -9.46 -4.63
C GLY A 239 17.84 -8.16 -5.13
N LEU A 240 17.29 -7.01 -4.76
CA LEU A 240 17.83 -5.70 -5.13
C LEU A 240 18.57 -5.07 -3.96
N ASP A 241 19.73 -4.51 -4.27
CA ASP A 241 20.54 -3.71 -3.36
C ASP A 241 20.50 -2.24 -3.77
N ILE A 242 20.79 -1.35 -2.82
CA ILE A 242 20.80 0.09 -3.04
C ILE A 242 22.22 0.65 -2.89
N LEU A 243 22.55 1.61 -3.75
CA LEU A 243 23.82 2.32 -3.70
C LEU A 243 23.57 3.83 -3.76
N TYR A 244 24.01 4.53 -2.71
CA TYR A 244 24.03 5.99 -2.67
C TYR A 244 25.33 6.55 -3.26
N SER A 245 25.32 7.84 -3.60
CA SER A 245 26.51 8.52 -4.10
C SER A 245 27.62 8.57 -3.02
N PRO A 246 28.92 8.43 -3.41
CA PRO A 246 30.03 8.22 -2.48
C PRO A 246 30.20 9.32 -1.42
N GLU A 247 29.78 10.56 -1.74
CA GLU A 247 29.91 11.73 -0.85
C GLU A 247 29.02 11.62 0.41
N ASN A 248 27.98 10.76 0.40
CA ASN A 248 26.94 10.72 1.43
C ASN A 248 26.86 9.37 2.19
N SER A 249 27.79 8.44 1.99
CA SER A 249 27.53 7.01 2.30
C SER A 249 28.15 6.43 3.58
N CYS A 250 29.14 7.08 4.21
CA CYS A 250 29.93 6.43 5.28
C CYS A 250 29.53 6.83 6.70
N ASP A 251 28.92 8.02 6.89
CA ASP A 251 28.59 8.60 8.21
C ASP A 251 27.15 9.15 8.32
N SER A 252 26.33 9.05 7.27
CA SER A 252 24.97 9.61 7.27
C SER A 252 23.96 8.72 7.99
N ASP A 253 23.03 9.36 8.72
CA ASP A 253 21.88 8.69 9.34
C ASP A 253 20.88 8.22 8.27
N ILE A 254 20.10 7.19 8.57
CA ILE A 254 19.03 6.67 7.70
C ILE A 254 18.10 7.80 7.27
N SER A 255 17.76 8.71 8.19
CA SER A 255 16.86 9.84 7.93
C SER A 255 17.34 10.74 6.78
N GLU A 256 18.65 10.90 6.62
CA GLU A 256 19.25 11.65 5.51
C GLU A 256 19.24 10.79 4.24
N LEU A 257 19.67 9.54 4.34
CA LEU A 257 19.78 8.64 3.18
C LEU A 257 18.43 8.35 2.51
N LEU A 258 17.32 8.33 3.25
CA LEU A 258 16.01 8.02 2.65
C LEU A 258 15.66 8.99 1.52
N VAL A 259 16.02 10.27 1.63
CA VAL A 259 15.69 11.31 0.64
C VAL A 259 16.77 11.50 -0.44
N GLU A 260 17.93 10.86 -0.28
CA GLU A 260 19.05 11.00 -1.19
C GLU A 260 18.85 10.19 -2.49
N PRO A 261 19.36 10.68 -3.62
CA PRO A 261 19.36 9.91 -4.87
C PRO A 261 20.16 8.61 -4.73
N LEU A 262 19.65 7.55 -5.35
CA LEU A 262 20.26 6.22 -5.29
C LEU A 262 20.18 5.48 -6.61
N ARG A 263 21.00 4.42 -6.73
CA ARG A 263 20.98 3.45 -7.82
C ARG A 263 20.66 2.06 -7.31
N LEU A 264 20.09 1.23 -8.18
CA LEU A 264 19.76 -0.15 -7.88
C LEU A 264 20.85 -1.10 -8.40
N ALA A 265 21.20 -2.08 -7.59
CA ALA A 265 22.12 -3.15 -7.93
C ALA A 265 21.45 -4.52 -7.73
N ARG A 266 21.97 -5.53 -8.43
CA ARG A 266 21.55 -6.93 -8.29
C ARG A 266 22.73 -7.84 -8.56
N GLY A 267 23.17 -8.60 -7.55
CA GLY A 267 24.39 -9.40 -7.66
C GLY A 267 25.59 -8.50 -7.95
N ASP A 268 26.32 -8.77 -9.04
CA ASP A 268 27.48 -7.96 -9.47
C ASP A 268 27.12 -6.84 -10.46
N GLU A 269 25.84 -6.66 -10.76
CA GLU A 269 25.35 -5.70 -11.75
C GLU A 269 24.79 -4.43 -11.08
N LEU A 270 25.09 -3.27 -11.66
CA LEU A 270 24.60 -1.96 -11.26
C LEU A 270 23.90 -1.28 -12.43
N LEU A 271 22.67 -0.82 -12.19
CA LEU A 271 21.97 0.03 -13.14
C LEU A 271 22.46 1.48 -13.01
N GLU A 272 22.98 2.07 -14.08
CA GLU A 272 23.46 3.47 -14.05
C GLU A 272 22.35 4.52 -13.87
N MET A 273 21.07 4.13 -14.05
CA MET A 273 19.92 4.99 -13.83
C MET A 273 19.76 5.33 -12.34
N GLU A 274 19.65 6.63 -12.05
CA GLU A 274 19.45 7.16 -10.71
C GLU A 274 17.95 7.37 -10.41
N PHE A 275 17.54 7.00 -9.21
CA PHE A 275 16.23 7.26 -8.65
C PHE A 275 16.32 8.39 -7.65
N ALA A 276 15.37 9.33 -7.70
CA ALA A 276 15.31 10.48 -6.79
C ALA A 276 15.43 10.15 -5.29
N ASN A 277 14.92 8.99 -4.85
CA ASN A 277 15.02 8.50 -3.48
C ASN A 277 14.57 7.02 -3.41
N ILE A 278 14.64 6.43 -2.21
CA ILE A 278 14.26 5.03 -1.99
C ILE A 278 12.78 4.74 -2.27
N LEU A 279 11.88 5.70 -2.01
CA LEU A 279 10.45 5.53 -2.23
C LEU A 279 10.13 5.52 -3.73
N HIS A 280 10.80 6.37 -4.51
CA HIS A 280 10.72 6.35 -5.97
C HIS A 280 11.22 5.02 -6.55
N ALA A 281 12.38 4.55 -6.11
CA ALA A 281 12.91 3.26 -6.53
C ALA A 281 11.94 2.11 -6.20
N LEU A 282 11.40 2.09 -4.98
CA LEU A 282 10.46 1.08 -4.52
C LEU A 282 9.15 1.10 -5.32
N GLN A 283 8.58 2.27 -5.62
CA GLN A 283 7.39 2.38 -6.46
C GLN A 283 7.61 1.78 -7.85
N VAL A 284 8.73 2.10 -8.50
CA VAL A 284 9.05 1.54 -9.83
C VAL A 284 9.27 0.02 -9.76
N VAL A 285 9.98 -0.47 -8.74
CA VAL A 285 10.22 -1.92 -8.55
C VAL A 285 8.91 -2.68 -8.30
N GLN A 286 8.02 -2.17 -7.45
CA GLN A 286 6.73 -2.81 -7.21
C GLN A 286 5.80 -2.71 -8.42
N TYR A 287 5.88 -1.63 -9.20
CA TYR A 287 5.16 -1.52 -10.47
C TYR A 287 5.65 -2.57 -11.48
N TYR A 288 6.96 -2.76 -11.59
CA TYR A 288 7.55 -3.82 -12.40
C TYR A 288 7.07 -5.21 -11.94
N CYS A 289 7.03 -5.49 -10.63
CA CYS A 289 6.45 -6.73 -10.10
C CYS A 289 5.00 -6.94 -10.55
N TRP A 290 4.18 -5.89 -10.49
CA TRP A 290 2.78 -5.95 -10.90
C TRP A 290 2.64 -6.19 -12.40
N LYS A 291 3.46 -5.55 -13.22
CA LYS A 291 3.38 -5.57 -14.69
C LYS A 291 4.26 -6.61 -15.37
N ALA A 292 4.98 -7.44 -14.61
CA ALA A 292 5.94 -8.41 -15.14
C ALA A 292 5.35 -9.33 -16.22
N SER A 293 4.13 -9.85 -16.03
CA SER A 293 3.48 -10.72 -17.01
C SER A 293 3.07 -9.99 -18.30
N GLU A 294 2.73 -8.70 -18.24
CA GLU A 294 2.41 -7.87 -19.41
C GLU A 294 3.69 -7.52 -20.21
N LEU A 295 4.83 -7.43 -19.52
CA LEU A 295 6.14 -7.18 -20.12
C LEU A 295 6.74 -8.42 -20.82
N GLU A 296 6.33 -9.63 -20.42
CA GLU A 296 6.73 -10.86 -21.10
C GLU A 296 6.17 -10.95 -22.53
N THR A 297 4.97 -10.45 -22.77
CA THR A 297 4.31 -10.51 -24.09
C THR A 297 4.75 -9.40 -25.06
N THR A 298 5.38 -8.34 -24.56
CA THR A 298 5.58 -7.06 -25.29
C THR A 298 7.00 -6.88 -25.85
N THR A 299 7.88 -7.87 -25.68
CA THR A 299 9.28 -7.83 -26.14
C THR A 299 9.41 -7.94 -27.67
N LYS A 300 9.09 -6.85 -28.37
CA LYS A 300 9.50 -6.55 -29.76
C LYS A 300 10.04 -5.12 -29.93
N VAL A 301 10.23 -4.38 -28.84
CA VAL A 301 10.76 -3.01 -28.88
C VAL A 301 12.22 -3.05 -28.50
N GLU A 302 13.10 -2.66 -29.43
CA GLU A 302 14.50 -2.34 -29.16
C GLU A 302 14.54 -1.11 -28.24
N VAL A 303 14.65 -1.36 -26.93
CA VAL A 303 14.94 -0.30 -25.95
C VAL A 303 16.43 -0.01 -26.02
N GLU A 304 16.81 1.27 -26.04
CA GLU A 304 18.20 1.69 -25.92
C GLU A 304 18.85 0.96 -24.74
N THR A 305 19.93 0.22 -25.02
CA THR A 305 20.70 -0.53 -24.03
C THR A 305 21.15 0.42 -22.92
N SER A 306 20.39 0.46 -21.83
CA SER A 306 20.80 1.14 -20.62
C SER A 306 22.06 0.47 -20.12
N LYS A 307 23.01 1.29 -19.70
CA LYS A 307 24.33 0.84 -19.28
C LYS A 307 24.22 0.17 -17.92
N VAL A 308 23.96 -1.14 -17.93
CA VAL A 308 24.24 -2.00 -16.79
C VAL A 308 25.75 -2.19 -16.75
N ILE A 309 26.37 -1.86 -15.63
CA ILE A 309 27.81 -1.98 -15.42
C ILE A 309 28.10 -2.96 -14.30
N LEU A 310 29.32 -3.48 -14.26
CA LEU A 310 29.78 -4.30 -13.14
C LEU A 310 30.12 -3.41 -11.94
N LEU A 311 29.71 -3.86 -10.76
CA LEU A 311 30.10 -3.23 -9.51
C LEU A 311 31.62 -3.28 -9.31
N SER A 312 32.20 -2.16 -8.87
CA SER A 312 33.56 -2.17 -8.34
C SER A 312 33.61 -2.77 -6.93
N GLU A 313 34.78 -3.25 -6.50
CA GLU A 313 34.97 -3.74 -5.13
C GLU A 313 34.61 -2.69 -4.07
N SER A 314 34.82 -1.39 -4.36
CA SER A 314 34.45 -0.32 -3.44
C SER A 314 32.93 -0.20 -3.31
N GLN A 315 32.18 -0.35 -4.41
CA GLN A 315 30.72 -0.30 -4.40
C GLN A 315 30.11 -1.51 -3.70
N GLN A 316 30.66 -2.71 -3.90
CA GLN A 316 30.23 -3.92 -3.17
C GLN A 316 30.42 -3.76 -1.65
N LYS A 317 31.53 -3.16 -1.23
CA LYS A 317 31.78 -2.84 0.18
C LYS A 317 30.78 -1.80 0.70
N SER A 318 30.50 -0.75 -0.07
CA SER A 318 29.49 0.26 0.31
C SER A 318 28.09 -0.35 0.49
N ILE A 319 27.66 -1.22 -0.43
CA ILE A 319 26.37 -1.94 -0.31
C ILE A 319 26.33 -2.77 0.98
N SER A 320 27.41 -3.52 1.25
CA SER A 320 27.52 -4.35 2.45
C SER A 320 27.45 -3.51 3.74
N SER A 321 28.09 -2.34 3.76
CA SER A 321 28.01 -1.41 4.88
C SER A 321 26.60 -0.84 5.06
N LEU A 322 25.95 -0.39 3.98
CA LEU A 322 24.59 0.15 4.00
C LEU A 322 23.58 -0.87 4.51
N LYS A 323 23.74 -2.15 4.16
CA LYS A 323 22.87 -3.23 4.64
C LYS A 323 22.78 -3.26 6.18
N SER A 324 23.92 -3.10 6.85
CA SER A 324 23.97 -3.08 8.33
C SER A 324 23.30 -1.85 8.97
N LEU A 325 23.06 -0.80 8.17
CA LEU A 325 22.35 0.39 8.60
C LEU A 325 20.83 0.16 8.52
N PHE A 326 20.34 -0.33 7.38
CA PHE A 326 18.91 -0.54 7.13
C PHE A 326 18.35 -1.82 7.76
N SER A 327 19.19 -2.74 8.20
CA SER A 327 18.79 -4.01 8.81
C SER A 327 19.75 -4.41 9.91
N LYS A 328 19.20 -4.80 11.06
CA LYS A 328 19.94 -5.47 12.14
C LYS A 328 19.75 -7.00 12.11
N ASP A 329 18.78 -7.49 11.34
CA ASP A 329 18.49 -8.90 11.14
C ASP A 329 17.92 -9.13 9.73
N ASP A 330 18.77 -9.59 8.82
CA ASP A 330 18.39 -9.83 7.42
C ASP A 330 17.37 -10.97 7.27
N HIS A 331 17.45 -11.98 8.15
CA HIS A 331 16.54 -13.12 8.11
C HIS A 331 15.11 -12.68 8.49
N LEU A 332 15.00 -11.62 9.29
CA LEU A 332 13.70 -11.08 9.68
C LEU A 332 12.95 -10.49 8.47
N ALA A 333 13.62 -9.74 7.60
CA ALA A 333 13.01 -9.17 6.40
C ALA A 333 12.45 -10.28 5.48
N GLU A 334 13.23 -11.34 5.26
CA GLU A 334 12.80 -12.53 4.50
C GLU A 334 11.62 -13.24 5.15
N THR A 335 11.60 -13.33 6.47
CA THR A 335 10.49 -13.97 7.20
C THR A 335 9.19 -13.17 7.08
N VAL A 336 9.28 -11.84 7.06
CA VAL A 336 8.12 -10.94 7.01
C VAL A 336 7.59 -10.77 5.57
N PHE A 337 8.48 -10.64 4.58
CA PHE A 337 8.09 -10.32 3.19
C PHE A 337 8.43 -11.39 2.14
N GLY A 338 9.18 -12.44 2.49
CA GLY A 338 9.75 -13.39 1.51
C GLY A 338 8.75 -14.36 0.87
N ARG A 339 7.55 -14.54 1.43
CA ARG A 339 6.57 -15.55 0.96
C ARG A 339 5.66 -15.09 -0.19
N ALA A 340 6.15 -14.30 -1.13
CA ALA A 340 5.35 -13.96 -2.31
C ALA A 340 5.65 -14.95 -3.45
N ALA A 341 4.60 -15.56 -4.04
CA ALA A 341 4.72 -16.24 -5.34
C ALA A 341 5.33 -15.33 -6.42
N CYS A 342 5.12 -14.00 -6.29
CA CYS A 342 5.77 -12.98 -7.11
C CYS A 342 7.27 -12.78 -6.79
N GLY A 343 7.69 -12.95 -5.53
CA GLY A 343 9.09 -12.82 -5.10
C GLY A 343 9.97 -13.95 -5.64
N GLU A 344 9.49 -15.18 -5.65
CA GLU A 344 10.21 -16.31 -6.29
C GLU A 344 10.30 -16.12 -7.81
N SER A 345 9.21 -15.72 -8.47
CA SER A 345 9.21 -15.42 -9.90
C SER A 345 10.16 -14.26 -10.24
N MET A 346 10.18 -13.18 -9.45
CA MET A 346 11.07 -12.06 -9.70
C MET A 346 12.54 -12.40 -9.39
N ARG A 347 12.82 -13.18 -8.34
CA ARG A 347 14.18 -13.70 -8.08
C ARG A 347 14.73 -14.51 -9.25
N LEU A 348 13.87 -15.22 -9.97
CA LEU A 348 14.26 -16.09 -11.09
C LEU A 348 14.21 -15.41 -12.47
N TYR A 349 13.30 -14.45 -12.71
CA TYR A 349 12.99 -13.91 -14.04
C TYR A 349 13.23 -12.41 -14.23
N PHE A 350 13.81 -11.72 -13.25
CA PHE A 350 14.15 -10.30 -13.39
C PHE A 350 15.08 -10.04 -14.58
N ASN A 351 14.86 -8.92 -15.27
CA ASN A 351 15.66 -8.50 -16.41
C ASN A 351 15.75 -6.97 -16.44
N TRP A 352 16.98 -6.43 -16.52
CA TRP A 352 17.24 -4.99 -16.51
C TRP A 352 16.60 -4.24 -17.68
N GLU A 353 16.57 -4.81 -18.88
CA GLU A 353 15.95 -4.17 -20.05
C GLU A 353 14.45 -4.01 -19.85
N LYS A 354 13.77 -5.06 -19.36
CA LYS A 354 12.35 -5.01 -19.01
C LYS A 354 12.09 -4.05 -17.85
N PHE A 355 12.98 -4.01 -16.87
CA PHE A 355 12.87 -3.09 -15.74
C PHE A 355 12.99 -1.62 -16.19
N VAL A 356 13.93 -1.29 -17.08
CA VAL A 356 14.05 0.04 -17.67
C VAL A 356 12.79 0.41 -18.48
N ALA A 357 12.24 -0.52 -19.25
CA ALA A 357 10.95 -0.30 -19.92
C ALA A 357 9.82 -0.01 -18.91
N ALA A 358 9.84 -0.70 -17.76
CA ALA A 358 8.86 -0.48 -16.70
C ALA A 358 8.99 0.88 -16.01
N VAL A 359 10.17 1.50 -16.00
CA VAL A 359 10.35 2.89 -15.53
C VAL A 359 9.48 3.83 -16.36
N ALA A 360 9.60 3.77 -17.70
CA ALA A 360 8.80 4.60 -18.60
C ALA A 360 7.29 4.29 -18.47
N MET A 361 6.92 3.01 -18.36
CA MET A 361 5.52 2.62 -18.14
C MET A 361 4.96 3.12 -16.80
N TRP A 362 5.79 3.14 -15.76
CA TRP A 362 5.41 3.69 -14.46
C TRP A 362 5.18 5.21 -14.56
N GLU A 363 6.04 5.94 -15.28
CA GLU A 363 5.80 7.37 -15.53
C GLU A 363 4.49 7.62 -16.31
N ASP A 364 4.21 6.80 -17.32
CA ASP A 364 2.98 6.86 -18.12
C ASP A 364 1.73 6.46 -17.32
N TYR A 365 1.90 5.68 -16.25
CA TYR A 365 0.83 5.35 -15.30
C TYR A 365 0.57 6.50 -14.30
N VAL A 366 1.63 7.12 -13.79
CA VAL A 366 1.55 8.16 -12.76
C VAL A 366 1.08 9.50 -13.33
N ARG A 367 1.59 9.90 -14.50
CA ARG A 367 1.36 11.25 -15.06
C ARG A 367 -0.13 11.54 -15.33
N PRO A 368 -0.91 10.69 -16.01
CA PRO A 368 -2.33 10.94 -16.23
C PRO A 368 -3.13 11.01 -14.93
N SER A 369 -2.78 10.18 -13.95
CA SER A 369 -3.44 10.16 -12.63
C SER A 369 -3.17 11.44 -11.85
N TYR A 370 -1.94 11.96 -11.91
CA TYR A 370 -1.58 13.26 -11.33
C TYR A 370 -2.34 14.42 -11.98
N GLU A 371 -2.38 14.45 -13.32
CA GLU A 371 -3.16 15.44 -14.08
C GLU A 371 -4.66 15.34 -13.78
N GLY A 372 -5.17 14.12 -13.64
CA GLY A 372 -6.57 13.84 -13.28
C GLY A 372 -6.96 14.44 -11.93
N ILE A 373 -6.09 14.36 -10.92
CA ILE A 373 -6.31 15.02 -9.62
C ILE A 373 -6.34 16.53 -9.79
N ALA A 374 -5.37 17.10 -10.50
CA ALA A 374 -5.31 18.55 -10.70
C ALA A 374 -6.56 19.09 -11.42
N GLN A 375 -7.10 18.34 -12.39
CA GLN A 375 -8.33 18.67 -13.10
C GLN A 375 -9.58 18.51 -12.23
N SER A 376 -9.61 17.49 -11.37
CA SER A 376 -10.79 17.17 -10.53
C SER A 376 -10.87 18.01 -9.26
N LEU A 377 -9.74 18.47 -8.73
CA LEU A 377 -9.65 19.17 -7.44
C LEU A 377 -10.60 20.39 -7.31
N PRO A 378 -10.75 21.29 -8.31
CA PRO A 378 -11.70 22.41 -8.21
C PRO A 378 -13.14 21.93 -8.05
N TYR A 379 -13.49 20.82 -8.69
CA TYR A 379 -14.82 20.22 -8.63
C TYR A 379 -15.05 19.53 -7.29
N TRP A 380 -14.11 18.70 -6.86
CA TRP A 380 -14.17 18.02 -5.57
C TRP A 380 -14.26 19.00 -4.41
N ARG A 381 -13.52 20.12 -4.47
CA ARG A 381 -13.64 21.21 -3.48
C ARG A 381 -15.02 21.86 -3.48
N LYS A 382 -15.64 22.05 -4.64
CA LYS A 382 -16.99 22.63 -4.71
C LYS A 382 -18.02 21.67 -4.10
N GLN A 383 -17.83 20.37 -4.27
CA GLN A 383 -18.75 19.33 -3.79
C GLN A 383 -18.47 18.84 -2.38
N GLN A 384 -17.30 19.16 -1.82
CA GLN A 384 -16.82 18.63 -0.55
C GLN A 384 -16.73 17.10 -0.54
N SER A 385 -16.47 16.49 -1.71
CA SER A 385 -16.25 15.05 -1.86
C SER A 385 -15.30 14.77 -3.03
N ILE A 386 -14.54 13.67 -2.95
CA ILE A 386 -13.66 13.23 -4.03
C ILE A 386 -14.37 12.38 -5.11
N PHE A 387 -15.67 12.13 -4.96
CA PHE A 387 -16.43 11.38 -5.96
C PHE A 387 -16.66 12.21 -7.23
N ASN A 388 -16.63 11.54 -8.37
CA ASN A 388 -16.89 12.17 -9.65
C ASN A 388 -18.39 12.17 -9.91
N VAL A 389 -19.03 13.32 -9.73
CA VAL A 389 -20.40 13.47 -10.22
C VAL A 389 -20.35 13.64 -11.74
N ALA A 390 -20.73 12.58 -12.46
CA ALA A 390 -21.01 12.68 -13.88
C ALA A 390 -22.20 13.64 -14.04
N PHE A 391 -21.95 14.83 -14.59
CA PHE A 391 -23.04 15.58 -15.18
C PHE A 391 -23.42 14.83 -16.46
N ASP A 392 -24.53 14.10 -16.41
CA ASP A 392 -25.26 13.77 -17.64
C ASP A 392 -25.59 15.10 -18.32
N GLY A 393 -24.76 15.47 -19.30
CA GLY A 393 -25.01 16.61 -20.17
C GLY A 393 -26.30 16.34 -20.92
N LYS A 394 -27.38 16.97 -20.48
CA LYS A 394 -28.62 17.09 -21.26
C LYS A 394 -28.43 18.01 -22.44
#